data_AF-A0AA42WUH3-F1
#
_entry.id   AF-A0AA42WUH3-F1
#
_cell.length_a   1.000
_cell.length_b   1.000
_cell.length_c   1.000
_cell.angle_alpha   90.00
_cell.angle_beta   90.00
_cell.angle_gamma   90.00
#
_symmetry.space_group_name_H-M   'P 1'
#
loop_
_entity.id
_entity.type
_entity.pdbx_description
1 polymer ?
#
loop_
_entity_poly.entity_id
_entity_poly.type
_entity_poly.pdbx_seq_one_letter_code
_entity_poly.pdbx_strand_id
1 'polypeptide(L)'
;MTGSPGERWKVFADGDDIDDVPLWKVLAKIRADDQDEGLSLNAAFLKGIKPRFSRSYNLAIGISSIFGFLALFSLIGLTAATRSESSDFFYYCTLLMLAGTIAPYLWRRAYQYGLAVPDAPLGLPHPSDPLFDEVLGHLQKVDGPRAYYISRFGKKRIAFNRRQFFGRLRYFLLSEQGDDRAIVMRFPTAMSLPADLYLHREDMERMLAMSAPKRSGGPGRNVKYAYVEAAFDLRADPRLATLDLNDEAAAVRSLTDWFDEWFDSAANVSGDIPKRDRLTPYARKIYAHLKKSASSDDR
;
A
#
# COMPACT_ATOMS: atom_id res chain seq x y z
N MET A 1 -19.09 43.57 -1.09
CA MET A 1 -18.17 43.06 -0.04
C MET A 1 -17.71 41.68 -0.47
N THR A 2 -16.50 41.61 -1.00
CA THR A 2 -15.84 40.45 -1.61
C THR A 2 -15.15 39.62 -0.53
N GLY A 3 -15.64 38.40 -0.27
CA GLY A 3 -14.97 37.41 0.58
C GLY A 3 -14.35 36.31 -0.29
N SER A 4 -13.05 36.07 -0.13
CA SER A 4 -12.28 35.09 -0.90
C SER A 4 -12.78 33.64 -0.71
N PRO A 5 -12.78 32.82 -1.78
CA PRO A 5 -13.10 31.40 -1.71
C PRO A 5 -11.86 30.60 -1.29
N GLY A 6 -11.56 30.57 0.02
CA GLY A 6 -10.40 29.84 0.54
C GLY A 6 -10.51 29.35 2.00
N GLU A 7 -11.51 29.79 2.76
CA GLU A 7 -11.60 29.48 4.19
C GLU A 7 -12.83 28.63 4.49
N ARG A 8 -12.73 27.33 4.21
CA ARG A 8 -13.53 26.32 4.91
C ARG A 8 -12.56 25.21 5.29
N TRP A 9 -12.75 24.62 6.47
CA TRP A 9 -11.98 23.51 7.04
C TRP A 9 -10.66 23.88 7.77
N LYS A 10 -10.70 24.89 8.65
CA LYS A 10 -9.92 24.85 9.89
C LYS A 10 -10.88 24.66 11.05
N VAL A 11 -11.09 23.41 11.45
CA VAL A 11 -11.66 23.09 12.76
C VAL A 11 -10.47 22.68 13.63
N PHE A 12 -10.03 23.62 14.46
CA PHE A 12 -9.15 23.37 15.59
C PHE A 12 -9.97 22.69 16.70
N ALA A 13 -9.42 21.65 17.33
CA ALA A 13 -9.94 21.09 18.56
C ALA A 13 -8.77 20.79 19.51
N ASP A 14 -8.52 21.72 20.43
CA ASP A 14 -7.60 21.54 21.56
C ASP A 14 -8.00 20.31 22.41
N GLY A 15 -7.02 19.47 22.74
CA GLY A 15 -7.09 18.54 23.89
C GLY A 15 -6.53 17.14 23.67
N ASP A 16 -6.88 16.47 22.57
CA ASP A 16 -6.55 15.05 22.29
C ASP A 16 -5.95 14.83 20.88
N ASP A 17 -5.72 15.92 20.13
CA ASP A 17 -5.30 15.93 18.71
C ASP A 17 -3.82 15.54 18.48
N ILE A 18 -3.04 15.36 19.55
CA ILE A 18 -1.59 15.07 19.43
C ILE A 18 -1.37 13.65 18.87
N ASP A 19 -2.28 12.72 19.10
CA ASP A 19 -2.09 11.31 18.74
C ASP A 19 -2.85 10.88 17.48
N ASP A 20 -3.69 11.74 16.92
CA ASP A 20 -4.53 11.43 15.76
C ASP A 20 -3.80 11.86 14.47
N VAL A 21 -3.17 10.91 13.78
CA VAL A 21 -2.41 11.19 12.55
C VAL A 21 -3.25 10.81 11.32
N PRO A 22 -3.58 11.76 10.43
CA PRO A 22 -4.30 11.45 9.20
C PRO A 22 -3.52 10.49 8.31
N LEU A 23 -4.20 9.47 7.81
CA LEU A 23 -3.60 8.36 7.07
C LEU A 23 -2.89 8.81 5.78
N TRP A 24 -3.42 9.85 5.12
CA TRP A 24 -2.80 10.44 3.93
C TRP A 24 -1.46 11.14 4.24
N LYS A 25 -1.30 11.70 5.46
CA LYS A 25 -0.02 12.26 5.93
C LYS A 25 0.97 11.16 6.29
N VAL A 26 0.50 10.03 6.84
CA VAL A 26 1.36 8.86 7.09
C VAL A 26 1.95 8.37 5.77
N LEU A 27 1.12 8.21 4.74
CA LEU A 27 1.57 7.80 3.41
C LEU A 27 2.58 8.78 2.80
N ALA A 28 2.36 10.09 2.95
CA ALA A 28 3.30 11.10 2.45
C ALA A 28 4.66 11.03 3.14
N LYS A 29 4.68 10.87 4.46
CA LYS A 29 5.92 10.72 5.25
C LYS A 29 6.73 9.49 4.88
N ILE A 30 6.10 8.41 4.42
CA ILE A 30 6.82 7.23 3.93
C ILE A 30 7.36 7.47 2.51
N ARG A 31 6.64 8.26 1.70
CA ARG A 31 6.98 8.50 0.29
C ARG A 31 8.21 9.38 0.12
N ALA A 32 8.32 10.46 0.88
CA ALA A 32 9.36 11.47 0.73
C ALA A 32 9.75 12.06 2.09
N ASP A 33 11.00 12.52 2.20
CA ASP A 33 11.50 13.21 3.38
C ASP A 33 10.79 14.55 3.59
N ASP A 34 10.46 15.25 2.50
CA ASP A 34 9.55 16.38 2.51
C ASP A 34 8.10 15.92 2.43
N GLN A 35 7.31 16.28 3.44
CA GLN A 35 5.90 15.93 3.53
C GLN A 35 5.11 16.53 2.36
N ASP A 36 5.39 17.76 1.95
CA ASP A 36 4.61 18.44 0.90
C ASP A 36 4.88 17.81 -0.48
N GLU A 37 6.13 17.40 -0.71
CA GLU A 37 6.50 16.60 -1.88
C GLU A 37 5.75 15.26 -1.89
N GLY A 38 5.80 14.51 -0.77
CA GLY A 38 5.11 13.22 -0.64
C GLY A 38 3.59 13.33 -0.88
N LEU A 39 2.99 14.41 -0.39
CA LEU A 39 1.58 14.72 -0.62
C LEU A 39 1.27 14.99 -2.09
N SER A 40 2.08 15.81 -2.74
CA SER A 40 1.91 16.13 -4.16
C SER A 40 2.01 14.89 -5.05
N LEU A 41 2.95 13.98 -4.75
CA LEU A 41 3.15 12.74 -5.49
C LEU A 41 1.98 11.77 -5.30
N ASN A 42 1.47 11.64 -4.06
CA ASN A 42 0.29 10.84 -3.77
C ASN A 42 -0.94 11.36 -4.53
N ALA A 43 -1.16 12.67 -4.49
CA ALA A 43 -2.26 13.32 -5.19
C ALA A 43 -2.16 13.17 -6.71
N ALA A 44 -0.96 13.33 -7.29
CA ALA A 44 -0.71 13.15 -8.71
C ALA A 44 -1.05 11.72 -9.19
N PHE A 45 -0.62 10.72 -8.42
CA PHE A 45 -0.91 9.32 -8.71
C PHE A 45 -2.43 9.03 -8.69
N LEU A 46 -3.12 9.43 -7.63
CA LEU A 46 -4.57 9.25 -7.52
C LEU A 46 -5.34 10.03 -8.60
N LYS A 47 -4.87 11.23 -8.98
CA LYS A 47 -5.46 12.03 -10.06
C LYS A 47 -5.35 11.35 -11.42
N GLY A 48 -4.30 10.55 -11.66
CA GLY A 48 -4.19 9.72 -12.87
C GLY A 48 -5.24 8.62 -12.95
N ILE A 49 -5.63 8.06 -11.80
CA ILE A 49 -6.58 6.94 -11.68
C ILE A 49 -8.04 7.43 -11.63
N LYS A 50 -8.28 8.58 -10.98
CA LYS A 50 -9.61 9.14 -10.65
C LYS A 50 -10.60 9.26 -11.81
N PRO A 51 -10.25 9.76 -13.02
CA PRO A 51 -11.25 10.13 -14.03
C PRO A 51 -12.18 9.00 -14.45
N ARG A 52 -11.63 7.77 -14.58
CA ARG A 52 -12.41 6.58 -14.98
C ARG A 52 -13.46 6.21 -13.94
N PHE A 53 -13.12 6.31 -12.66
CA PHE A 53 -13.99 5.89 -11.56
C PHE A 53 -14.95 6.98 -11.09
N SER A 54 -14.52 8.25 -11.16
CA SER A 54 -15.33 9.41 -10.83
C SER A 54 -16.50 9.59 -11.80
N ARG A 55 -16.29 9.44 -13.11
CA ARG A 55 -17.36 9.51 -14.12
C ARG A 55 -18.47 8.49 -13.87
N SER A 56 -18.11 7.22 -13.68
CA SER A 56 -19.07 6.17 -13.36
C SER A 56 -19.76 6.39 -12.01
N TYR A 57 -19.15 7.13 -11.09
CA TYR A 57 -19.69 7.37 -9.74
C TYR A 57 -20.75 8.47 -9.80
N ASN A 58 -20.41 9.57 -10.45
CA ASN A 58 -21.31 10.68 -10.66
C ASN A 58 -22.53 10.26 -11.51
N LEU A 59 -22.33 9.41 -12.52
CA LEU A 59 -23.42 8.86 -13.32
C LEU A 59 -24.35 7.98 -12.47
N ALA A 60 -23.81 7.08 -11.63
CA ALA A 60 -24.61 6.25 -10.74
C ALA A 60 -25.43 7.11 -9.74
N ILE A 61 -24.84 8.18 -9.20
CA ILE A 61 -25.55 9.14 -8.33
C ILE A 61 -26.64 9.86 -9.11
N GLY A 62 -26.34 10.35 -10.31
CA GLY A 62 -27.31 11.05 -11.16
C GLY A 62 -28.52 10.19 -11.47
N ILE A 63 -28.29 8.95 -11.93
CA ILE A 63 -29.35 7.96 -12.17
C ILE A 63 -30.17 7.75 -10.89
N SER A 64 -29.51 7.43 -9.78
CA SER A 64 -30.22 7.16 -8.52
C SER A 64 -31.06 8.36 -8.06
N SER A 65 -30.56 9.59 -8.26
CA SER A 65 -31.26 10.81 -7.88
C SER A 65 -32.49 11.07 -8.75
N ILE A 66 -32.38 10.85 -10.07
CA ILE A 66 -33.49 10.99 -11.01
C ILE A 66 -34.58 9.97 -10.68
N PHE A 67 -34.22 8.70 -10.52
CA PHE A 67 -35.17 7.65 -10.16
C PHE A 67 -35.80 7.88 -8.79
N GLY A 68 -35.03 8.34 -7.80
CA GLY A 68 -35.56 8.67 -6.47
C GLY A 68 -36.56 9.82 -6.51
N PHE A 69 -36.29 10.84 -7.32
CA PHE A 69 -37.19 11.96 -7.55
C PHE A 69 -38.49 11.53 -8.26
N LEU A 70 -38.39 10.68 -9.28
CA LEU A 70 -39.56 10.09 -9.95
C LEU A 70 -40.36 9.16 -9.04
N ALA A 71 -39.69 8.42 -8.14
CA ALA A 71 -40.35 7.61 -7.13
C ALA A 71 -41.20 8.48 -6.20
N LEU A 72 -40.68 9.63 -5.76
CA LEU A 72 -41.43 10.58 -4.93
C LEU A 72 -42.71 11.07 -5.64
N PHE A 73 -42.61 11.46 -6.91
CA PHE A 73 -43.79 11.85 -7.70
C PHE A 73 -44.80 10.71 -7.87
N SER A 74 -44.31 9.50 -8.13
CA SER A 74 -45.16 8.31 -8.27
C SER A 74 -45.90 8.02 -6.96
N LEU A 75 -45.22 8.22 -5.82
CA LEU A 75 -45.78 8.03 -4.49
C LEU A 75 -46.83 9.10 -4.15
N ILE A 76 -46.61 10.36 -4.52
CA ILE A 76 -47.63 11.42 -4.44
C ILE A 76 -48.85 11.04 -5.30
N GLY A 77 -48.63 10.61 -6.55
CA GLY A 77 -49.69 10.13 -7.44
C GLY A 77 -50.48 8.97 -6.85
N LEU A 78 -49.79 8.00 -6.24
CA LEU A 78 -50.41 6.86 -5.56
C LEU A 78 -51.29 7.31 -4.40
N THR A 79 -50.83 8.26 -3.57
CA THR A 79 -51.65 8.80 -2.46
C THR A 79 -52.91 9.52 -2.94
N ALA A 80 -52.82 10.25 -4.06
CA ALA A 80 -53.95 10.95 -4.67
C ALA A 80 -54.93 10.00 -5.39
N ALA A 81 -54.43 8.88 -5.92
CA ALA A 81 -55.17 7.89 -6.72
C ALA A 81 -55.73 6.71 -5.90
N THR A 82 -55.72 6.79 -4.56
CA THR A 82 -56.04 5.67 -3.62
C THR A 82 -57.41 5.00 -3.81
N ARG A 83 -58.30 5.52 -4.66
CA ARG A 83 -59.61 4.94 -4.99
C ARG A 83 -59.93 4.92 -6.49
N SER A 84 -58.93 5.05 -7.37
CA SER A 84 -59.10 5.03 -8.83
C SER A 84 -58.35 3.88 -9.49
N GLU A 85 -58.76 3.53 -10.71
CA GLU A 85 -58.11 2.49 -11.54
C GLU A 85 -56.62 2.80 -11.83
N SER A 86 -56.21 4.06 -11.71
CA SER A 86 -54.82 4.49 -11.86
C SER A 86 -53.92 4.16 -10.66
N SER A 87 -54.46 3.68 -9.53
CA SER A 87 -53.68 3.29 -8.34
C SER A 87 -52.62 2.24 -8.67
N ASP A 88 -53.00 1.21 -9.43
CA ASP A 88 -52.09 0.12 -9.80
C ASP A 88 -50.93 0.63 -10.66
N PHE A 89 -51.21 1.54 -11.59
CA PHE A 89 -50.17 2.18 -12.40
C PHE A 89 -49.15 2.91 -11.53
N PHE A 90 -49.61 3.78 -10.62
CA PHE A 90 -48.71 4.51 -9.72
C PHE A 90 -47.95 3.60 -8.76
N TYR A 91 -48.56 2.49 -8.33
CA TYR A 91 -47.92 1.48 -7.51
C TYR A 91 -46.74 0.81 -8.25
N TYR A 92 -46.96 0.30 -9.46
CA TYR A 92 -45.89 -0.31 -10.27
C TYR A 92 -44.80 0.70 -10.67
N CYS A 93 -45.19 1.93 -11.02
CA CYS A 93 -44.23 3.00 -11.26
C CYS A 93 -43.36 3.26 -10.02
N THR A 94 -43.96 3.35 -8.83
CA THR A 94 -43.22 3.56 -7.58
C THR A 94 -42.21 2.43 -7.34
N LEU A 95 -42.62 1.16 -7.50
CA LEU A 95 -41.72 0.02 -7.35
C LEU A 95 -40.55 0.06 -8.34
N LEU A 96 -40.83 0.33 -9.62
CA LEU A 96 -39.81 0.42 -10.66
C LEU A 96 -38.83 1.57 -10.38
N MET A 97 -39.33 2.72 -9.94
CA MET A 97 -38.49 3.87 -9.63
C MET A 97 -37.64 3.66 -8.38
N LEU A 98 -38.17 2.99 -7.34
CA LEU A 98 -37.40 2.58 -6.17
C LEU A 98 -36.31 1.56 -6.55
N ALA A 99 -36.61 0.58 -7.40
CA ALA A 99 -35.62 -0.36 -7.91
C ALA A 99 -34.51 0.34 -8.69
N GLY A 100 -34.87 1.29 -9.57
CA GLY A 100 -33.92 2.13 -10.32
C GLY A 100 -33.07 3.03 -9.42
N THR A 101 -33.58 3.41 -8.26
CA THR A 101 -32.82 4.16 -7.24
C THR A 101 -31.77 3.30 -6.57
N ILE A 102 -32.10 2.04 -6.23
CA ILE A 102 -31.24 1.15 -5.45
C ILE A 102 -30.22 0.39 -6.32
N ALA A 103 -30.59 0.05 -7.56
CA ALA A 103 -29.77 -0.79 -8.44
C ALA A 103 -28.33 -0.26 -8.65
N PRO A 104 -28.08 1.05 -8.88
CA PRO A 104 -26.72 1.57 -9.02
C PRO A 104 -25.89 1.40 -7.73
N TYR A 105 -26.50 1.51 -6.55
CA TYR A 105 -25.82 1.27 -5.27
C TYR A 105 -25.42 -0.18 -5.11
N LEU A 106 -26.32 -1.13 -5.42
CA LEU A 106 -26.04 -2.55 -5.36
C LEU A 106 -24.94 -2.95 -6.34
N TRP A 107 -25.01 -2.45 -7.57
CA TRP A 107 -23.97 -2.67 -8.58
C TRP A 107 -22.61 -2.14 -8.11
N ARG A 108 -22.58 -0.95 -7.51
CA ARG A 108 -21.35 -0.36 -6.97
C ARG A 108 -20.76 -1.14 -5.81
N ARG A 109 -21.61 -1.58 -4.87
CA ARG A 109 -21.19 -2.45 -3.77
C ARG A 109 -20.61 -3.77 -4.30
N ALA A 110 -21.29 -4.39 -5.27
CA ALA A 110 -20.86 -5.62 -5.90
C ALA A 110 -19.53 -5.44 -6.66
N TYR A 111 -19.35 -4.32 -7.36
CA TYR A 111 -18.08 -4.01 -8.01
C TYR A 111 -16.95 -3.81 -6.99
N GLN A 112 -17.21 -3.02 -5.93
CA GLN A 112 -16.19 -2.63 -4.98
C GLN A 112 -15.73 -3.79 -4.08
N TYR A 113 -16.66 -4.59 -3.57
CA TYR A 113 -16.40 -5.62 -2.56
C TYR A 113 -16.78 -7.03 -3.00
N GLY A 114 -17.50 -7.20 -4.11
CA GLY A 114 -18.12 -8.47 -4.48
C GLY A 114 -19.52 -8.64 -3.90
N LEU A 115 -20.14 -9.79 -4.16
CA LEU A 115 -21.48 -10.12 -3.64
C LEU A 115 -21.47 -10.41 -2.13
N ALA A 116 -20.34 -10.90 -1.63
CA ALA A 116 -20.07 -11.11 -0.21
C ALA A 116 -18.93 -10.21 0.25
N VAL A 117 -18.82 -9.99 1.57
CA VAL A 117 -17.68 -9.24 2.13
C VAL A 117 -16.42 -10.07 1.87
N PRO A 118 -15.39 -9.52 1.21
CA PRO A 118 -14.23 -10.29 0.83
C PRO A 118 -13.39 -10.65 2.07
N ASP A 119 -12.78 -11.84 2.03
CA ASP A 119 -11.84 -12.30 3.06
C ASP A 119 -10.37 -12.01 2.69
N ALA A 120 -10.12 -11.59 1.45
CA ALA A 120 -8.81 -11.17 0.95
C ALA A 120 -8.93 -9.94 0.03
N PRO A 121 -7.84 -9.15 -0.16
CA PRO A 121 -7.85 -8.00 -1.05
C PRO A 121 -8.16 -8.37 -2.50
N LEU A 122 -9.12 -7.67 -3.11
CA LEU A 122 -9.49 -7.88 -4.51
C LEU A 122 -8.43 -7.28 -5.45
N GLY A 123 -8.36 -7.82 -6.68
CA GLY A 123 -7.46 -7.28 -7.71
C GLY A 123 -7.73 -5.80 -8.04
N LEU A 124 -6.64 -5.05 -8.27
CA LEU A 124 -6.72 -3.63 -8.61
C LEU A 124 -7.16 -3.43 -10.07
N PRO A 125 -8.08 -2.49 -10.35
CA PRO A 125 -8.50 -2.16 -11.71
C PRO A 125 -7.60 -1.12 -12.40
N HIS A 126 -6.49 -0.75 -11.77
CA HIS A 126 -5.52 0.26 -12.20
C HIS A 126 -4.09 -0.20 -11.84
N PRO A 127 -3.04 0.47 -12.36
CA PRO A 127 -1.66 0.15 -11.98
C PRO A 127 -1.48 0.17 -10.46
N SER A 128 -0.74 -0.81 -9.95
CA SER A 128 -0.34 -0.89 -8.54
C SER A 128 0.77 0.12 -8.25
N ASP A 129 0.74 0.68 -7.04
CA ASP A 129 1.83 1.47 -6.49
C ASP A 129 2.39 0.70 -5.28
N PRO A 130 3.69 0.34 -5.30
CA PRO A 130 4.29 -0.50 -4.25
C PRO A 130 4.11 0.08 -2.84
N LEU A 131 4.18 1.41 -2.70
CA LEU A 131 4.03 2.08 -1.42
C LEU A 131 2.58 2.00 -0.92
N PHE A 132 1.62 2.24 -1.80
CA PHE A 132 0.20 2.10 -1.45
C PHE A 132 -0.11 0.66 -1.03
N ASP A 133 0.41 -0.33 -1.76
CA ASP A 133 0.20 -1.74 -1.45
C ASP A 133 0.86 -2.15 -0.12
N GLU A 134 2.02 -1.61 0.22
CA GLU A 134 2.68 -1.83 1.50
C GLU A 134 1.84 -1.28 2.67
N VAL A 135 1.45 0.00 2.59
CA VAL A 135 0.63 0.65 3.62
C VAL A 135 -0.71 -0.08 3.80
N LEU A 136 -1.36 -0.46 2.71
CA LEU A 136 -2.59 -1.26 2.76
C LEU A 136 -2.32 -2.64 3.35
N GLY A 137 -1.22 -3.29 2.99
CA GLY A 137 -0.82 -4.57 3.54
C GLY A 137 -0.68 -4.54 5.07
N HIS A 138 -0.25 -3.43 5.66
CA HIS A 138 -0.27 -3.24 7.11
C HIS A 138 -1.69 -3.13 7.67
N LEU A 139 -2.52 -2.26 7.10
CA LEU A 139 -3.91 -2.01 7.54
C LEU A 139 -4.84 -3.22 7.39
N GLN A 140 -4.48 -4.15 6.51
CA GLN A 140 -5.27 -5.35 6.18
C GLN A 140 -5.02 -6.52 7.14
N LYS A 141 -3.92 -6.50 7.92
CA LYS A 141 -3.57 -7.57 8.88
C LYS A 141 -4.52 -7.58 10.07
N VAL A 142 -4.73 -8.77 10.65
CA VAL A 142 -5.59 -8.96 11.83
C VAL A 142 -5.04 -8.20 13.05
N ASP A 143 -3.73 -8.30 13.27
CA ASP A 143 -2.99 -7.60 14.33
C ASP A 143 -2.30 -6.33 13.80
N GLY A 144 -2.81 -5.81 12.69
CA GLY A 144 -2.32 -4.60 12.06
C GLY A 144 -2.83 -3.32 12.74
N PRO A 145 -2.24 -2.17 12.38
CA PRO A 145 -2.67 -0.85 12.85
C PRO A 145 -4.14 -0.61 12.51
N ARG A 146 -4.89 -0.05 13.46
CA ARG A 146 -6.34 0.12 13.32
C ARG A 146 -6.68 1.55 12.94
N ALA A 147 -7.04 1.75 11.68
CA ALA A 147 -7.60 3.02 11.24
C ALA A 147 -8.97 3.29 11.89
N TYR A 148 -9.25 4.54 12.21
CA TYR A 148 -10.56 5.00 12.68
C TYR A 148 -10.94 6.31 11.99
N TYR A 149 -12.22 6.65 12.07
CA TYR A 149 -12.69 7.98 11.70
C TYR A 149 -13.40 8.61 12.90
N ILE A 150 -13.45 9.93 12.92
CA ILE A 150 -14.17 10.68 13.97
C ILE A 150 -15.61 10.89 13.49
N SER A 151 -16.57 10.42 14.29
CA SER A 151 -17.99 10.61 14.01
C SER A 151 -18.34 12.10 13.98
N ARG A 152 -19.06 12.51 12.92
CA ARG A 152 -19.64 13.86 12.82
C ARG A 152 -20.62 14.15 13.96
N PHE A 153 -21.30 13.12 14.44
CA PHE A 153 -22.26 13.21 15.54
C PHE A 153 -21.58 12.70 16.81
N GLY A 154 -21.16 13.64 17.67
CA GLY A 154 -20.65 13.36 19.01
C GLY A 154 -19.14 13.14 19.13
N LYS A 155 -18.33 13.46 18.10
CA LYS A 155 -16.85 13.41 18.14
C LYS A 155 -16.25 12.09 18.65
N LYS A 156 -16.97 10.96 18.49
CA LYS A 156 -16.50 9.65 18.92
C LYS A 156 -15.57 9.04 17.87
N ARG A 157 -14.46 8.44 18.31
CA ARG A 157 -13.60 7.61 17.46
C ARG A 157 -14.32 6.30 17.11
N ILE A 158 -14.50 6.02 15.82
CA ILE A 158 -15.13 4.79 15.34
C ILE A 158 -14.11 4.00 14.53
N ALA A 159 -13.78 2.80 15.00
CA ALA A 159 -12.85 1.91 14.32
C ALA A 159 -13.35 1.55 12.91
N PHE A 160 -12.48 1.69 11.94
CA PHE A 160 -12.73 1.32 10.56
C PHE A 160 -12.50 -0.18 10.38
N ASN A 161 -13.40 -0.87 9.67
CA ASN A 161 -13.29 -2.32 9.54
C ASN A 161 -12.19 -2.65 8.53
N ARG A 162 -11.23 -3.51 8.92
CA ARG A 162 -10.12 -3.94 8.04
C ARG A 162 -10.58 -4.40 6.65
N ARG A 163 -11.74 -5.06 6.57
CA ARG A 163 -12.29 -5.60 5.30
C ARG A 163 -12.69 -4.49 4.32
N GLN A 164 -12.90 -3.26 4.77
CA GLN A 164 -13.15 -2.11 3.90
C GLN A 164 -11.89 -1.75 3.08
N PHE A 165 -10.69 -2.11 3.56
CA PHE A 165 -9.45 -1.98 2.78
C PHE A 165 -9.27 -3.07 1.72
N PHE A 166 -10.16 -4.07 1.60
CA PHE A 166 -10.02 -5.16 0.63
C PHE A 166 -10.65 -4.84 -0.73
N GLY A 167 -11.38 -3.72 -0.84
CA GLY A 167 -12.10 -3.36 -2.04
C GLY A 167 -11.21 -3.00 -3.23
N ARG A 168 -11.78 -3.01 -4.44
CA ARG A 168 -11.07 -2.71 -5.70
C ARG A 168 -10.52 -1.28 -5.76
N LEU A 169 -11.25 -0.32 -5.19
CA LEU A 169 -10.92 1.11 -5.20
C LEU A 169 -10.24 1.59 -3.91
N ARG A 170 -9.68 0.66 -3.11
CA ARG A 170 -9.11 0.92 -1.77
C ARG A 170 -8.06 2.05 -1.72
N TYR A 171 -7.36 2.33 -2.81
CA TYR A 171 -6.37 3.42 -2.86
C TYR A 171 -6.97 4.79 -2.57
N PHE A 172 -8.23 5.03 -2.97
CA PHE A 172 -8.90 6.31 -2.70
C PHE A 172 -9.21 6.52 -1.20
N LEU A 173 -9.15 5.47 -0.35
CA LEU A 173 -9.24 5.63 1.10
C LEU A 173 -8.03 6.42 1.67
N LEU A 174 -6.90 6.38 0.98
CA LEU A 174 -5.67 7.11 1.35
C LEU A 174 -5.62 8.52 0.75
N SER A 175 -6.65 8.95 0.00
CA SER A 175 -6.69 10.30 -0.56
C SER A 175 -6.88 11.34 0.53
N GLU A 176 -6.28 12.52 0.36
CA GLU A 176 -6.56 13.73 1.14
C GLU A 176 -7.97 14.28 0.86
N GLN A 177 -8.48 14.09 -0.36
CA GLN A 177 -9.78 14.64 -0.75
C GLN A 177 -10.93 13.76 -0.25
N GLY A 178 -11.85 14.38 0.49
CA GLY A 178 -13.05 13.70 0.99
C GLY A 178 -13.93 13.11 -0.12
N ASP A 179 -13.99 13.77 -1.28
CA ASP A 179 -14.75 13.28 -2.44
C ASP A 179 -14.20 11.98 -3.01
N ASP A 180 -12.87 11.79 -2.96
CA ASP A 180 -12.23 10.55 -3.40
C ASP A 180 -12.56 9.42 -2.44
N ARG A 181 -12.44 9.68 -1.13
CA ARG A 181 -12.82 8.72 -0.09
C ARG A 181 -14.31 8.35 -0.18
N ALA A 182 -15.17 9.30 -0.54
CA ALA A 182 -16.60 9.07 -0.73
C ALA A 182 -16.92 8.05 -1.83
N ILE A 183 -16.06 7.93 -2.87
CA ILE A 183 -16.20 6.89 -3.91
C ILE A 183 -16.18 5.48 -3.29
N VAL A 184 -15.45 5.29 -2.19
CA VAL A 184 -15.28 4.00 -1.51
C VAL A 184 -16.18 3.85 -0.29
N MET A 185 -16.21 4.86 0.59
CA MET A 185 -16.84 4.76 1.90
C MET A 185 -18.36 4.75 1.85
N ARG A 186 -18.97 5.21 0.75
CA ARG A 186 -20.43 5.30 0.62
C ARG A 186 -21.12 3.94 0.46
N PHE A 187 -20.37 2.88 0.11
CA PHE A 187 -20.94 1.59 -0.31
C PHE A 187 -20.61 0.41 0.62
N PRO A 188 -20.77 0.60 1.95
CA PRO A 188 -21.40 -0.43 2.79
C PRO A 188 -22.57 0.08 3.66
N THR A 189 -22.70 1.39 3.88
CA THR A 189 -23.60 1.98 4.89
C THR A 189 -24.63 2.96 4.33
N ALA A 190 -24.62 3.22 3.01
CA ALA A 190 -25.44 4.23 2.31
C ALA A 190 -25.26 5.69 2.79
N MET A 191 -24.51 5.91 3.88
CA MET A 191 -24.13 7.21 4.39
C MET A 191 -22.74 7.60 3.86
N SER A 192 -22.64 8.81 3.31
CA SER A 192 -21.34 9.36 2.91
C SER A 192 -20.55 9.69 4.17
N LEU A 193 -19.51 8.92 4.44
CA LEU A 193 -18.47 9.26 5.39
C LEU A 193 -17.24 9.72 4.58
N PRO A 194 -17.19 10.96 4.05
CA PRO A 194 -15.96 11.49 3.46
C PRO A 194 -14.94 11.85 4.55
N ALA A 195 -15.09 11.29 5.76
CA ALA A 195 -14.27 11.60 6.92
C ALA A 195 -12.82 11.22 6.63
N ASP A 196 -11.90 11.98 7.23
CA ASP A 196 -10.50 11.57 7.26
C ASP A 196 -10.38 10.26 8.04
N LEU A 197 -9.49 9.40 7.57
CA LEU A 197 -9.04 8.23 8.32
C LEU A 197 -7.81 8.63 9.11
N TYR A 198 -7.80 8.23 10.38
CA TYR A 198 -6.72 8.49 11.31
C TYR A 198 -6.11 7.17 11.77
N LEU A 199 -4.83 7.25 12.11
CA LEU A 199 -4.11 6.25 12.88
C LEU A 199 -3.67 6.89 14.18
N HIS A 200 -3.60 6.06 15.22
CA HIS A 200 -2.89 6.47 16.43
C HIS A 200 -1.42 6.66 16.13
N ARG A 201 -0.79 7.62 16.81
CA ARG A 201 0.64 7.93 16.69
C ARG A 201 1.52 6.71 16.87
N GLU A 202 1.25 5.85 17.85
CA GLU A 202 2.00 4.61 18.07
C GLU A 202 1.90 3.64 16.87
N ASP A 203 0.70 3.48 16.31
CA ASP A 203 0.47 2.64 15.14
C ASP A 203 1.17 3.21 13.89
N MET A 204 1.18 4.53 13.75
CA MET A 204 1.91 5.25 12.71
C MET A 204 3.43 5.05 12.85
N GLU A 205 3.98 5.20 14.04
CA GLU A 205 5.41 4.98 14.31
C GLU A 205 5.80 3.52 14.06
N ARG A 206 4.94 2.57 14.46
CA ARG A 206 5.11 1.16 14.15
C ARG A 206 5.08 0.90 12.65
N MET A 207 4.18 1.54 11.91
CA MET A 207 4.15 1.48 10.45
C MET A 207 5.43 2.04 9.84
N LEU A 208 5.88 3.23 10.25
CA LEU A 208 7.12 3.85 9.78
C LEU A 208 8.34 2.96 10.06
N ALA A 209 8.41 2.34 11.24
CA ALA A 209 9.49 1.43 11.59
C ALA A 209 9.49 0.16 10.72
N MET A 210 8.31 -0.32 10.32
CA MET A 210 8.17 -1.48 9.42
C MET A 210 8.42 -1.13 7.95
N SER A 211 8.04 0.07 7.51
CA SER A 211 8.18 0.54 6.13
C SER A 211 9.53 1.18 5.84
N ALA A 212 10.30 1.53 6.88
CA ALA A 212 11.67 1.97 6.71
C ALA A 212 12.46 0.89 5.94
N PRO A 213 13.24 1.26 4.90
CA PRO A 213 14.01 0.28 4.15
C PRO A 213 14.86 -0.53 5.12
N LYS A 214 14.69 -1.86 5.10
CA LYS A 214 15.49 -2.78 5.93
C LYS A 214 16.96 -2.42 5.71
N ARG A 215 17.57 -1.79 6.73
CA ARG A 215 18.94 -1.30 6.67
C ARG A 215 19.85 -2.41 6.14
N SER A 216 20.78 -2.03 5.27
CA SER A 216 21.68 -2.93 4.53
C SER A 216 22.61 -3.81 5.38
N GLY A 217 22.49 -3.81 6.72
CA GLY A 217 23.42 -4.50 7.62
C GLY A 217 22.81 -4.99 8.93
N GLY A 218 21.52 -5.38 8.95
CA GLY A 218 20.89 -5.97 10.14
C GLY A 218 21.06 -7.50 10.21
N PRO A 219 21.27 -8.09 11.40
CA PRO A 219 21.41 -9.54 11.55
C PRO A 219 20.16 -10.27 11.08
N GLY A 220 20.33 -11.31 10.23
CA GLY A 220 19.23 -12.17 9.76
C GLY A 220 18.77 -12.00 8.31
N ARG A 221 19.61 -11.49 7.39
CA ARG A 221 19.30 -11.48 5.95
C ARG A 221 20.12 -12.53 5.19
N ASN A 222 19.45 -13.32 4.35
CA ASN A 222 20.08 -14.18 3.34
C ASN A 222 20.87 -13.30 2.36
N VAL A 223 22.19 -13.50 2.33
CA VAL A 223 23.09 -12.84 1.38
C VAL A 223 22.76 -13.40 -0.01
N LYS A 224 22.53 -12.53 -1.00
CA LYS A 224 22.17 -12.94 -2.37
C LYS A 224 23.17 -13.94 -2.96
N TYR A 225 24.44 -13.78 -2.60
CA TYR A 225 25.52 -14.70 -2.96
C TYR A 225 26.16 -15.18 -1.67
N ALA A 226 26.49 -16.47 -1.62
CA ALA A 226 27.12 -17.13 -0.49
C ALA A 226 28.61 -16.75 -0.28
N TYR A 227 28.94 -15.45 -0.31
CA TYR A 227 30.33 -14.96 -0.22
C TYR A 227 31.06 -15.40 1.05
N VAL A 228 30.34 -15.55 2.16
CA VAL A 228 30.90 -15.96 3.45
C VAL A 228 31.25 -17.45 3.43
N GLU A 229 30.32 -18.28 2.98
CA GLU A 229 30.51 -19.74 2.83
C GLU A 229 31.63 -20.02 1.82
N ALA A 230 31.61 -19.36 0.66
CA ALA A 230 32.68 -19.44 -0.33
C ALA A 230 34.05 -19.10 0.26
N ALA A 231 34.14 -18.05 1.08
CA ALA A 231 35.39 -17.64 1.70
C ALA A 231 35.84 -18.61 2.80
N PHE A 232 34.92 -19.21 3.55
CA PHE A 232 35.24 -20.23 4.55
C PHE A 232 35.73 -21.52 3.89
N ASP A 233 35.03 -22.00 2.87
CA ASP A 233 35.41 -23.20 2.11
C ASP A 233 36.73 -22.99 1.39
N LEU A 234 36.91 -21.84 0.73
CA LEU A 234 38.16 -21.52 0.06
C LEU A 234 39.32 -21.44 1.05
N ARG A 235 39.11 -20.95 2.28
CA ARG A 235 40.15 -20.95 3.33
C ARG A 235 40.59 -22.35 3.75
N ALA A 236 39.74 -23.35 3.56
CA ALA A 236 40.04 -24.75 3.80
C ALA A 236 40.54 -25.49 2.53
N ASP A 237 40.66 -24.81 1.39
CA ASP A 237 41.07 -25.41 0.13
C ASP A 237 42.57 -25.80 0.16
N PRO A 238 42.92 -27.07 -0.10
CA PRO A 238 44.31 -27.52 -0.09
C PRO A 238 45.19 -26.81 -1.13
N ARG A 239 44.60 -26.25 -2.19
CA ARG A 239 45.33 -25.51 -3.23
C ARG A 239 45.98 -24.23 -2.71
N LEU A 240 45.49 -23.68 -1.59
CA LEU A 240 46.10 -22.51 -0.94
C LEU A 240 47.53 -22.77 -0.48
N ALA A 241 47.87 -24.00 -0.06
CA ALA A 241 49.22 -24.34 0.40
C ALA A 241 50.27 -24.31 -0.74
N THR A 242 49.83 -24.46 -1.98
CA THR A 242 50.69 -24.44 -3.17
C THR A 242 50.67 -23.09 -3.91
N LEU A 243 49.92 -22.11 -3.39
CA LEU A 243 49.79 -20.80 -4.02
C LEU A 243 51.08 -20.00 -3.86
N ASP A 244 51.69 -19.58 -4.96
CA ASP A 244 52.83 -18.67 -4.92
C ASP A 244 52.37 -17.27 -4.48
N LEU A 245 52.85 -16.84 -3.31
CA LEU A 245 52.51 -15.54 -2.71
C LEU A 245 53.49 -14.42 -3.13
N ASN A 246 54.52 -14.72 -3.91
CA ASN A 246 55.50 -13.74 -4.37
C ASN A 246 54.96 -12.87 -5.51
N ASP A 247 54.08 -13.42 -6.36
CA ASP A 247 53.38 -12.69 -7.41
C ASP A 247 51.92 -12.41 -7.00
N GLU A 248 51.67 -11.18 -6.53
CA GLU A 248 50.34 -10.73 -6.11
C GLU A 248 49.30 -10.82 -7.23
N ALA A 249 49.68 -10.47 -8.47
CA ALA A 249 48.74 -10.42 -9.58
C ALA A 249 48.31 -11.83 -9.99
N ALA A 250 49.25 -12.77 -10.02
CA ALA A 250 48.98 -14.18 -10.29
C ALA A 250 48.20 -14.84 -9.14
N ALA A 251 48.56 -14.54 -7.88
CA ALA A 251 47.89 -15.10 -6.71
C ALA A 251 46.42 -14.63 -6.61
N VAL A 252 46.17 -13.33 -6.77
CA VAL A 252 44.80 -12.77 -6.73
C VAL A 252 43.97 -13.28 -7.89
N ARG A 253 44.56 -13.47 -9.08
CA ARG A 253 43.87 -14.06 -10.23
C ARG A 253 43.45 -15.50 -9.93
N SER A 254 44.38 -16.33 -9.45
CA SER A 254 44.12 -17.74 -9.09
C SER A 254 43.05 -17.86 -8.00
N LEU A 255 43.10 -17.02 -6.96
CA LEU A 255 42.07 -16.97 -5.92
C LEU A 255 40.70 -16.54 -6.48
N THR A 256 40.68 -15.62 -7.45
CA THR A 256 39.45 -15.19 -8.11
C THR A 256 38.87 -16.31 -8.97
N ASP A 257 39.71 -17.06 -9.67
CA ASP A 257 39.32 -18.26 -10.44
C ASP A 257 38.72 -19.34 -9.53
N TRP A 258 39.32 -19.60 -8.36
CA TRP A 258 38.79 -20.58 -7.41
C TRP A 258 37.47 -20.15 -6.77
N PHE A 259 37.27 -18.85 -6.54
CA PHE A 259 35.96 -18.34 -6.15
C PHE A 259 34.92 -18.56 -7.25
N ASP A 260 35.27 -18.29 -8.52
CA ASP A 260 34.40 -18.49 -9.68
C ASP A 260 33.98 -19.98 -9.78
N GLU A 261 34.95 -20.89 -9.65
CA GLU A 261 34.74 -22.34 -9.63
C GLU A 261 33.85 -22.78 -8.46
N TRP A 262 34.06 -22.24 -7.25
CA TRP A 262 33.21 -22.56 -6.11
C TRP A 262 31.75 -22.14 -6.34
N PHE A 263 31.53 -20.94 -6.92
CA PHE A 263 30.18 -20.45 -7.23
C PHE A 263 29.49 -21.24 -8.35
N ASP A 264 30.26 -21.86 -9.26
CA ASP A 264 29.76 -22.75 -10.32
C ASP A 264 29.62 -24.23 -9.85
N SER A 265 30.11 -24.54 -8.66
CA SER A 265 30.07 -25.90 -8.10
C SER A 265 28.72 -26.23 -7.44
N ALA A 266 28.47 -27.53 -7.25
CA ALA A 266 27.31 -28.02 -6.51
C ALA A 266 27.29 -27.59 -5.02
N ALA A 267 28.39 -27.05 -4.48
CA ALA A 267 28.44 -26.51 -3.12
C ALA A 267 27.65 -25.18 -3.00
N ASN A 268 27.46 -24.44 -4.10
CA ASN A 268 26.66 -23.23 -4.11
C ASN A 268 25.15 -23.55 -4.20
N VAL A 269 24.53 -23.76 -3.05
CA VAL A 269 23.08 -24.05 -2.93
C VAL A 269 22.20 -22.91 -3.49
N SER A 270 22.73 -21.69 -3.60
CA SER A 270 21.98 -20.54 -4.11
C SER A 270 21.81 -20.52 -5.63
N GLY A 271 22.69 -21.21 -6.38
CA GLY A 271 22.69 -21.26 -7.86
C GLY A 271 22.99 -19.94 -8.57
N ASP A 272 23.11 -18.84 -7.82
CA ASP A 272 23.39 -17.50 -8.35
C ASP A 272 24.92 -17.29 -8.42
N ILE A 273 25.43 -17.01 -9.63
CA ILE A 273 26.87 -16.76 -9.85
C ILE A 273 27.12 -15.24 -9.89
N PRO A 274 27.97 -14.69 -9.01
CA PRO A 274 28.32 -13.28 -9.04
C PRO A 274 29.25 -12.98 -10.22
N LYS A 275 29.18 -11.75 -10.76
CA LYS A 275 30.16 -11.29 -11.76
C LYS A 275 31.58 -11.34 -11.17
N ARG A 276 32.53 -11.83 -11.95
CA ARG A 276 33.95 -11.97 -11.60
C ARG A 276 34.58 -10.73 -10.96
N ASP A 277 34.27 -9.52 -11.46
CA ASP A 277 34.77 -8.26 -10.90
C ASP A 277 34.40 -8.06 -9.41
N ARG A 278 33.31 -8.69 -8.95
CA ARG A 278 32.86 -8.65 -7.55
C ARG A 278 33.62 -9.62 -6.65
N LEU A 279 34.33 -10.60 -7.21
CA LEU A 279 35.11 -11.60 -6.48
C LEU A 279 36.53 -11.09 -6.16
N THR A 280 37.12 -10.29 -7.05
CA THR A 280 38.47 -9.72 -6.92
C THR A 280 38.74 -9.05 -5.56
N PRO A 281 37.84 -8.23 -4.98
CA PRO A 281 38.06 -7.64 -3.66
C PRO A 281 38.16 -8.66 -2.53
N TYR A 282 37.45 -9.79 -2.62
CA TYR A 282 37.50 -10.88 -1.64
C TYR A 282 38.79 -11.70 -1.80
N ALA A 283 39.19 -11.99 -3.04
CA ALA A 283 40.48 -12.63 -3.34
C ALA A 283 41.66 -11.83 -2.76
N ARG A 284 41.67 -10.50 -2.91
CA ARG A 284 42.70 -9.65 -2.29
C ARG A 284 42.74 -9.72 -0.76
N LYS A 285 41.58 -9.81 -0.10
CA LYS A 285 41.52 -9.95 1.37
C LYS A 285 42.12 -11.27 1.83
N ILE A 286 41.87 -12.36 1.11
CA ILE A 286 42.46 -13.68 1.41
C ILE A 286 43.96 -13.65 1.15
N TYR A 287 44.42 -13.14 0.02
CA TYR A 287 45.85 -12.98 -0.27
C TYR A 287 46.58 -12.18 0.83
N ALA A 288 46.02 -11.04 1.23
CA ALA A 288 46.60 -10.24 2.31
C ALA A 288 46.68 -11.00 3.65
N HIS A 289 45.67 -11.84 3.94
CA HIS A 289 45.67 -12.68 5.13
C HIS A 289 46.72 -13.81 5.06
N LEU A 290 46.87 -14.45 3.89
CA LEU A 290 47.87 -15.50 3.67
C LEU A 290 49.29 -14.94 3.76
N LYS A 291 49.56 -13.80 3.10
CA LYS A 291 50.86 -13.12 3.16
C LYS A 291 51.24 -12.69 4.58
N LYS A 292 50.26 -12.18 5.34
CA LYS A 292 50.45 -11.85 6.76
C LYS A 292 50.77 -13.09 7.62
N SER A 293 50.14 -14.22 7.33
CA SER A 293 50.39 -15.47 8.07
C SER A 293 51.74 -16.09 7.72
N ALA A 294 52.14 -16.08 6.44
CA ALA A 294 53.45 -16.54 6.00
C ALA A 294 54.59 -15.71 6.61
N SER A 295 54.44 -14.38 6.65
CA SER A 295 55.41 -13.47 7.29
C SER A 295 55.48 -13.56 8.82
N SER A 296 54.49 -14.18 9.47
CA SER A 296 54.54 -14.42 10.92
C SER A 296 55.15 -15.77 11.30
N ASP A 297 55.10 -16.77 10.41
CA ASP A 297 55.77 -18.08 10.61
C ASP A 297 57.28 -18.04 10.30
N ASP A 298 57.76 -17.02 9.60
CA ASP A 298 59.19 -16.75 9.34
C ASP A 298 59.91 -16.00 10.51
N ARG A 299 59.32 -15.98 11.72
CA ARG A 299 59.91 -15.41 12.95
C ARG A 299 59.96 -16.43 14.08
#